data_AF-A0A0P9UPV0-F1
#
_entry.id   AF-A0A0P9UPV0-F1
#
_cell.length_a   1.000
_cell.length_b   1.000
_cell.length_c   1.000
_cell.angle_alpha   90.00
_cell.angle_beta   90.00
_cell.angle_gamma   90.00
#
_symmetry.space_group_name_H-M   'P 1'
#
loop_
_entity.id
_entity.type
_entity.pdbx_description
1 polymer ?
#
loop_
_entity_poly.entity_id
_entity_poly.type
_entity_poly.pdbx_seq_one_letter_code
_entity_poly.pdbx_strand_id
1 'polypeptide(L)'
;MNRCRCRQRTYRGHWCDHGEALSDYLSLILKNVTIRGIANGSRAMFVDLIRAIEANGIETVVARTFKFADAPQAYAYFAAAKHIGKVLIEFERN
;
A
#
# COMPACT_ATOMS: atom_id res chain seq x y z
N MET A 1 -53.10 2.04 31.65
CA MET A 1 -51.99 1.24 32.23
C MET A 1 -51.55 0.25 31.16
N ASN A 2 -50.32 0.15 30.66
CA ASN A 2 -49.00 0.51 31.18
C ASN A 2 -48.15 1.21 30.10
N ARG A 3 -47.54 2.34 30.49
CA ARG A 3 -46.58 3.10 29.70
C ARG A 3 -45.20 2.46 29.87
N CYS A 4 -44.68 1.78 28.84
CA CYS A 4 -43.23 1.57 28.74
C CYS A 4 -42.62 2.85 28.16
N ARG A 5 -42.15 3.69 29.09
CA ARG A 5 -41.61 5.02 28.84
C ARG A 5 -40.16 4.87 28.38
N CYS A 6 -39.93 4.58 27.09
CA CYS A 6 -38.58 4.66 26.53
C CYS A 6 -38.17 6.14 26.48
N ARG A 7 -37.14 6.46 27.26
CA ARG A 7 -36.74 7.79 27.69
C ARG A 7 -36.02 8.51 26.55
N GLN A 8 -36.65 9.51 25.93
CA GLN A 8 -35.96 10.48 25.09
C GLN A 8 -35.10 11.41 25.95
N ARG A 9 -33.77 11.36 25.79
CA ARG A 9 -32.73 12.39 26.06
C ARG A 9 -31.40 11.63 26.11
N THR A 10 -30.41 11.81 25.24
CA THR A 10 -29.86 13.01 24.58
C THR A 10 -28.99 12.57 23.40
N TYR A 11 -28.67 13.52 22.50
CA TYR A 11 -27.83 13.43 21.30
C TYR A 11 -28.57 13.25 19.96
N ARG A 12 -28.88 14.40 19.36
CA ARG A 12 -28.97 14.57 17.90
C ARG A 12 -27.65 14.12 17.28
N GLY A 13 -27.73 13.15 16.39
CA GLY A 13 -26.61 12.71 15.56
C GLY A 13 -27.13 11.65 14.59
N HIS A 14 -27.31 12.06 13.35
CA HIS A 14 -27.74 11.25 12.22
C HIS A 14 -26.66 10.19 11.91
N TRP A 15 -26.75 9.01 12.52
CA TRP A 15 -25.83 7.89 12.27
C TRP A 15 -26.62 6.60 12.04
N CYS A 16 -27.47 6.64 11.01
CA CYS A 16 -27.90 5.44 10.29
C CYS A 16 -27.19 5.44 8.95
N ASP A 17 -25.90 5.12 8.94
CA ASP A 17 -25.23 4.36 7.88
C ASP A 17 -23.74 4.34 8.18
N HIS A 18 -23.26 3.16 8.54
CA HIS A 18 -22.03 2.55 8.01
C HIS A 18 -22.05 1.14 8.58
N GLY A 19 -23.01 0.34 8.10
CA GLY A 19 -22.75 -1.09 8.04
C GLY A 19 -21.51 -1.23 7.17
N GLU A 20 -20.37 -1.53 7.79
CA GLU A 20 -19.17 -1.97 7.11
C GLU A 20 -19.62 -2.96 6.04
N ALA A 21 -19.50 -2.56 4.77
CA ALA A 21 -19.89 -3.41 3.68
C ALA A 21 -19.11 -4.71 3.87
N LEU A 22 -19.83 -5.81 4.12
CA LEU A 22 -19.27 -7.13 3.88
C LEU A 22 -18.65 -7.05 2.50
N SER A 23 -17.31 -7.17 2.45
CA SER A 23 -16.54 -7.22 1.21
C SER A 23 -17.35 -8.02 0.20
N ASP A 24 -17.60 -7.48 -1.00
CA ASP A 24 -18.50 -8.08 -1.99
C ASP A 24 -17.89 -9.37 -2.56
N TYR A 25 -17.87 -10.42 -1.74
CA TYR A 25 -17.35 -11.75 -2.04
C TYR A 25 -18.16 -12.41 -3.15
N LEU A 26 -19.45 -12.05 -3.27
CA LEU A 26 -20.30 -12.51 -4.35
C LEU A 26 -19.76 -12.05 -5.70
N SER A 27 -19.27 -10.81 -5.83
CA SER A 27 -18.64 -10.35 -7.08
C SER A 27 -17.40 -11.15 -7.46
N LEU A 28 -16.60 -11.59 -6.49
CA LEU A 28 -15.41 -12.40 -6.73
C LEU A 28 -15.78 -13.79 -7.24
N ILE A 29 -16.80 -14.41 -6.64
CA ILE A 29 -17.29 -15.74 -7.02
C ILE A 29 -17.99 -15.68 -8.39
N LEU A 30 -18.91 -14.73 -8.59
CA LEU A 30 -19.69 -14.60 -9.82
C LEU A 30 -18.82 -14.25 -11.04
N LYS A 31 -17.74 -13.50 -10.85
CA LYS A 31 -16.75 -13.18 -11.89
C LYS A 31 -15.60 -14.20 -11.96
N ASN A 32 -15.64 -15.24 -11.11
CA ASN A 32 -14.65 -16.29 -11.04
C ASN A 32 -13.21 -15.76 -10.89
N VAL A 33 -13.03 -14.76 -10.02
CA VAL A 33 -11.76 -14.06 -9.80
C VAL A 33 -10.78 -14.96 -9.06
N THR A 34 -9.54 -15.02 -9.55
CA THR A 34 -8.43 -15.69 -8.84
C THR A 34 -7.64 -14.68 -8.03
N ILE A 35 -7.51 -14.91 -6.73
CA ILE A 35 -6.67 -14.10 -5.84
C ILE A 35 -5.34 -14.82 -5.64
N ARG A 36 -4.23 -14.15 -5.94
CA ARG A 36 -2.87 -14.64 -5.68
C ARG A 36 -2.13 -13.65 -4.79
N GLY A 37 -1.74 -14.09 -3.59
CA GLY A 37 -0.83 -13.34 -2.74
C GLY A 37 0.60 -13.52 -3.23
N ILE A 38 1.27 -12.42 -3.59
CA ILE A 38 2.67 -12.42 -4.00
C ILE A 38 3.42 -11.53 -3.01
N ALA A 39 4.27 -12.14 -2.18
CA ALA A 39 5.12 -11.39 -1.25
C ALA A 39 6.51 -11.12 -1.88
N ASN A 40 7.08 -12.11 -2.58
CA ASN A 40 8.39 -12.05 -3.23
C ASN A 40 8.42 -12.98 -4.47
N GLY A 41 9.42 -12.83 -5.33
CA GLY A 41 9.70 -13.72 -6.46
C GLY A 41 10.87 -14.68 -6.20
N SER A 42 10.95 -15.77 -6.98
CA SER A 42 12.11 -16.66 -6.93
C SER A 42 13.34 -16.03 -7.58
N ARG A 43 14.54 -16.60 -7.32
CA ARG A 43 15.77 -16.16 -8.01
C ARG A 43 15.63 -16.25 -9.54
N ALA A 44 14.98 -17.29 -10.06
CA ALA A 44 14.76 -17.45 -11.49
C ALA A 44 13.94 -16.27 -12.06
N MET A 45 12.83 -15.92 -11.39
CA MET A 45 12.02 -14.75 -11.78
C MET A 45 12.83 -13.45 -11.74
N PHE A 46 13.72 -13.28 -10.77
CA PHE A 46 14.57 -12.11 -10.69
C PHE A 46 15.59 -12.03 -11.84
N VAL A 47 16.19 -13.16 -12.22
CA VAL A 47 17.08 -13.22 -13.40
C VAL A 47 16.32 -12.88 -14.68
N ASP A 48 15.10 -13.39 -14.82
CA ASP A 48 14.26 -13.09 -15.98
C ASP A 48 13.85 -11.61 -16.01
N LEU A 49 13.57 -11.01 -14.84
CA LEU A 49 13.34 -9.57 -14.72
C LEU A 49 14.56 -8.75 -15.18
N ILE A 50 15.77 -9.10 -14.75
CA ILE A 50 16.99 -8.39 -15.17
C ILE A 50 17.16 -8.46 -16.69
N ARG A 51 16.99 -9.64 -17.29
CA ARG A 51 17.06 -9.81 -18.76
C ARG A 51 16.02 -8.97 -19.48
N ALA A 52 14.81 -8.89 -18.94
CA ALA A 52 13.75 -8.06 -19.50
C ALA A 52 14.09 -6.56 -19.39
N ILE A 53 14.70 -6.12 -18.29
CA ILE A 53 15.17 -4.75 -18.10
C ILE A 53 16.22 -4.41 -19.17
N GLU A 54 17.23 -5.27 -19.36
CA GLU A 54 18.28 -5.08 -20.37
C GLU A 54 17.73 -5.02 -21.80
N ALA A 55 16.80 -5.92 -22.14
CA ALA A 55 16.23 -6.01 -23.48
C ALA A 55 15.32 -4.83 -23.84
N ASN A 56 14.66 -4.21 -22.86
CA ASN A 56 13.65 -3.17 -23.08
C ASN A 56 14.07 -1.77 -22.59
N GLY A 57 15.28 -1.62 -22.03
CA GLY A 57 15.76 -0.34 -21.51
C GLY A 57 14.88 0.23 -20.39
N ILE A 58 14.40 -0.63 -19.49
CA ILE A 58 13.51 -0.19 -18.40
C ILE A 58 14.31 0.60 -17.37
N GLU A 59 14.07 1.91 -17.29
CA GLU A 59 14.70 2.78 -16.30
C GLU A 59 13.83 2.98 -15.05
N THR A 60 14.47 2.98 -13.88
CA THR A 60 13.78 3.27 -12.62
C THR A 60 13.77 4.76 -12.33
N VAL A 61 12.61 5.32 -12.01
CA VAL A 61 12.51 6.71 -11.54
C VAL A 61 13.16 6.83 -10.16
N VAL A 62 14.20 7.65 -10.05
CA VAL A 62 14.88 7.96 -8.79
C VAL A 62 14.40 9.30 -8.27
N ALA A 63 13.84 9.31 -7.07
CA ALA A 63 13.36 10.53 -6.42
C ALA A 63 14.51 11.36 -5.88
N ARG A 64 15.43 10.70 -5.14
CA ARG A 64 16.59 11.34 -4.52
C ARG A 64 17.63 10.29 -4.11
N THR A 65 18.89 10.66 -4.18
CA THR A 65 20.01 9.88 -3.66
C THR A 65 20.61 10.59 -2.44
N PHE A 66 20.88 9.84 -1.39
CA PHE A 66 21.53 10.29 -0.16
C PHE A 66 22.87 9.59 0.02
N LYS A 67 23.84 10.25 0.64
CA LYS A 67 25.07 9.57 1.08
C LYS A 67 24.74 8.65 2.26
N PHE A 68 25.53 7.61 2.47
CA PHE A 68 25.32 6.67 3.58
C PHE A 68 25.27 7.36 4.96
N ALA A 69 26.08 8.42 5.17
CA ALA A 69 26.05 9.22 6.39
C ALA A 69 24.69 9.89 6.67
N ASP A 70 23.92 10.17 5.61
CA ASP A 70 22.62 10.83 5.67
C ASP A 70 21.44 9.83 5.63
N ALA A 71 21.69 8.55 5.94
CA ALA A 71 20.65 7.53 5.96
C ALA A 71 19.43 7.90 6.85
N PRO A 72 19.58 8.48 8.06
CA PRO A 72 18.43 8.91 8.86
C PRO A 72 17.52 9.92 8.13
N GLN A 73 18.12 10.88 7.42
CA GLN A 73 17.40 11.88 6.62
C GLN A 73 16.72 11.22 5.41
N ALA A 74 17.35 10.22 4.78
CA ALA A 74 16.76 9.44 3.70
C ALA A 74 15.47 8.73 4.16
N TYR A 75 15.49 8.10 5.35
CA TYR A 75 14.31 7.47 5.93
C TYR A 75 13.22 8.48 6.28
N ALA A 76 13.57 9.65 6.83
CA ALA A 76 12.60 10.71 7.11
C ALA A 76 11.93 11.22 5.81
N TYR A 77 12.72 11.40 4.74
CA TYR A 77 12.21 11.76 3.41
C TYR A 77 11.28 10.68 2.83
N PHE A 78 11.65 9.41 2.97
CA PHE A 78 10.82 8.28 2.53
C PHE A 78 9.51 8.22 3.31
N ALA A 79 9.56 8.33 4.65
CA ALA A 79 8.40 8.28 5.53
C ALA A 79 7.40 9.42 5.28
N ALA A 80 7.86 10.58 4.79
CA ALA A 80 6.98 11.68 4.41
C ALA A 80 6.08 11.36 3.20
N ALA A 81 6.35 10.27 2.47
CA ALA A 81 5.53 9.76 1.36
C ALA A 81 5.23 10.77 0.22
N LYS A 82 6.10 11.77 0.04
CA LYS A 82 6.00 12.79 -1.02
C LYS A 82 6.84 12.49 -2.27
N HIS A 83 7.49 11.34 -2.30
CA HIS A 83 8.43 10.96 -3.36
C HIS A 83 7.72 10.11 -4.43
N ILE A 84 8.07 10.35 -5.70
CA ILE A 84 7.68 9.49 -6.81
C ILE A 84 8.93 8.71 -7.23
N GLY A 85 8.85 7.39 -7.21
CA GLY A 85 9.97 6.51 -7.54
C GLY A 85 10.76 6.04 -6.31
N LYS A 86 12.03 5.72 -6.50
CA LYS A 86 12.89 5.11 -5.48
C LYS A 86 13.76 6.14 -4.77
N VAL A 87 13.97 5.95 -3.47
CA VAL A 87 14.97 6.69 -2.68
C VAL A 87 16.22 5.83 -2.57
N LEU A 88 17.36 6.35 -2.98
CA LEU A 88 18.62 5.61 -3.02
C LEU A 88 19.55 6.08 -1.90
N ILE A 89 20.35 5.15 -1.38
CA ILE A 89 21.47 5.43 -0.49
C ILE A 89 22.74 4.98 -1.23
N GLU A 90 23.64 5.92 -1.45
CA GLU A 90 24.94 5.67 -2.07
C GLU A 90 25.94 5.24 -1.01
N PHE A 91 26.65 4.14 -1.31
CA PHE A 91 27.74 3.63 -0.49
C PHE A 91 29.05 3.79 -1.27
N GLU A 92 30.06 4.43 -0.67
CA GLU A 92 31.39 4.46 -1.27
C GLU A 92 32.10 3.13 -0.99
N ARG A 93 32.52 2.43 -2.06
CA ARG A 93 33.40 1.27 -1.92
C ARG A 93 34.84 1.77 -1.96
N ASN A 94 35.57 1.52 -0.87
CA ASN A 94 37.04 1.59 -0.84
C ASN A 94 37.64 0.36 -1.52
#